data_AF-A0A2S9FQQ6-F1
#
_entry.id   AF-A0A2S9FQQ6-F1
#
_cell.length_a   1.000
_cell.length_b   1.000
_cell.length_c   1.000
_cell.angle_alpha   90.00
_cell.angle_beta   90.00
_cell.angle_gamma   90.00
#
_symmetry.space_group_name_H-M   'P 1'
#
loop_
_entity.id
_entity.type
_entity.pdbx_description
1 polymer ?
#
loop_
_entity_poly.entity_id
_entity_poly.type
_entity_poly.pdbx_seq_one_letter_code
_entity_poly.pdbx_strand_id
1 'polypeptide(L)'
;VLNKIDLPAADPDRYAGEIAHIIGCEPEEVLRVSGKTGVGVRELLDEVVRLVPAPVGEADAPARAMIFDSVYDIYRGVVTYVRVVDGKLSPREKIKMMST
;
A
#
# COMPACT_ATOMS: atom_id res chain seq x y z
N VAL A 1 -11.40 4.88 -1.03
CA VAL A 1 -12.04 3.58 -0.73
C VAL A 1 -12.85 3.70 0.55
N LEU A 2 -14.14 3.41 0.51
CA LEU A 2 -15.06 3.40 1.65
C LEU A 2 -15.39 1.94 2.01
N ASN A 3 -14.98 1.49 3.19
CA ASN A 3 -15.14 0.09 3.64
C ASN A 3 -16.38 -0.08 4.55
N LYS A 4 -16.78 -1.34 4.79
CA LYS A 4 -17.84 -1.79 5.71
C LYS A 4 -19.27 -1.48 5.25
N ILE A 5 -19.51 -1.50 3.94
CA ILE A 5 -20.84 -1.27 3.36
C ILE A 5 -21.86 -2.37 3.69
N ASP A 6 -21.42 -3.49 4.28
CA ASP A 6 -22.25 -4.61 4.70
C ASP A 6 -23.03 -4.36 6.01
N LEU A 7 -22.73 -3.29 6.73
CA LEU A 7 -23.40 -2.99 7.99
C LEU A 7 -24.81 -2.44 7.74
N PRO A 8 -25.84 -2.88 8.49
CA PRO A 8 -27.21 -2.36 8.33
C PRO A 8 -27.35 -0.85 8.58
N ALA A 9 -26.43 -0.27 9.35
CA ALA A 9 -26.37 1.16 9.63
C ALA A 9 -25.43 1.92 8.68
N ALA A 10 -24.86 1.26 7.66
CA ALA A 10 -24.03 1.92 6.69
C ALA A 10 -24.88 2.78 5.75
N ASP A 11 -24.41 3.98 5.46
CA ASP A 11 -24.97 4.88 4.45
C ASP A 11 -23.88 5.22 3.41
N PRO A 12 -23.55 4.27 2.51
CA PRO A 12 -22.36 4.38 1.67
C PRO A 12 -22.40 5.60 0.73
N ASP A 13 -23.57 6.01 0.26
CA ASP A 13 -23.70 7.11 -0.68
C ASP A 13 -23.50 8.46 -0.02
N ARG A 14 -24.07 8.66 1.16
CA ARG A 14 -23.82 9.86 1.96
C ARG A 14 -22.32 10.01 2.28
N TYR A 15 -21.70 8.95 2.83
CA TYR A 15 -20.30 9.02 3.24
C TYR A 15 -19.33 9.08 2.06
N ALA A 16 -19.68 8.49 0.91
CA ALA A 16 -18.92 8.68 -0.32
C ALA A 16 -18.92 10.15 -0.76
N GLY A 17 -20.08 10.82 -0.70
CA GLY A 17 -20.19 12.25 -0.98
C GLY A 17 -19.38 13.13 0.00
N GLU A 18 -19.43 12.81 1.30
CA GLU A 18 -18.64 13.53 2.31
C GLU A 18 -17.12 13.35 2.07
N ILE A 19 -16.65 12.13 1.78
CA ILE A 19 -15.24 11.85 1.46
C ILE A 19 -14.82 12.59 0.19
N ALA A 20 -15.62 12.51 -0.87
CA ALA A 20 -15.37 13.16 -2.14
C ALA A 20 -15.22 14.68 -2.00
N HIS A 21 -16.09 15.30 -1.21
CA HIS A 21 -16.03 16.72 -0.91
C HIS A 21 -14.74 17.12 -0.17
N ILE A 22 -14.29 16.30 0.79
CA ILE A 22 -13.07 16.58 1.58
C ILE A 22 -11.80 16.39 0.76
N ILE A 23 -11.75 15.33 -0.05
CA ILE A 23 -10.56 14.94 -0.82
C ILE A 23 -10.46 15.72 -2.14
N GLY A 24 -11.58 16.26 -2.64
CA GLY A 24 -11.65 16.97 -3.92
C GLY A 24 -11.71 16.03 -5.13
N CYS A 25 -12.47 14.94 -5.03
CA CYS A 25 -12.74 14.00 -6.12
C CYS A 25 -14.25 13.84 -6.31
N GLU A 26 -14.66 13.10 -7.34
CA GLU A 26 -16.09 12.81 -7.56
C GLU A 26 -16.58 11.67 -6.64
N PRO A 27 -17.83 11.69 -6.15
CA PRO A 27 -18.40 10.62 -5.32
C PRO A 27 -18.36 9.23 -5.96
N GLU A 28 -18.37 9.17 -7.30
CA GLU A 28 -18.27 7.94 -8.10
C GLU A 28 -16.86 7.34 -8.05
N GLU A 29 -15.83 8.15 -7.82
CA GLU A 29 -14.44 7.68 -7.65
C GLU A 29 -14.23 7.01 -6.28
N VAL A 30 -15.16 7.21 -5.34
CA VAL A 30 -15.12 6.57 -4.02
C VAL A 30 -15.66 5.14 -4.10
N LEU A 31 -14.75 4.20 -4.33
CA LEU A 31 -15.06 2.77 -4.35
C LEU A 31 -15.66 2.31 -3.01
N ARG A 32 -16.86 1.73 -3.08
CA ARG A 32 -17.63 1.16 -1.97
C ARG A 32 -17.30 -0.32 -1.86
N VAL A 33 -16.69 -0.71 -0.74
CA VAL A 33 -16.19 -2.08 -0.54
C VAL A 33 -16.63 -2.66 0.80
N SER A 34 -16.73 -3.99 0.86
CA SER A 34 -16.80 -4.72 2.12
C SER A 34 -15.66 -5.73 2.18
N GLY A 35 -14.68 -5.47 3.04
CA GLY A 35 -13.63 -6.44 3.36
C GLY A 35 -14.16 -7.70 4.06
N LYS A 36 -15.41 -7.69 4.56
CA LYS A 36 -16.02 -8.85 5.22
C LYS A 36 -16.69 -9.79 4.23
N THR A 37 -17.48 -9.25 3.29
CA THR A 37 -18.22 -10.05 2.31
C THR A 37 -17.48 -10.22 0.99
N GLY A 38 -16.44 -9.41 0.74
CA GLY A 38 -15.67 -9.39 -0.50
C GLY A 38 -16.28 -8.51 -1.60
N VAL A 39 -17.45 -7.90 -1.37
CA VAL A 39 -18.09 -7.00 -2.35
C VAL A 39 -17.18 -5.82 -2.66
N GLY A 40 -16.97 -5.53 -3.95
CA GLY A 40 -16.15 -4.40 -4.42
C GLY A 40 -14.63 -4.63 -4.35
N VAL A 41 -14.16 -5.75 -3.79
CA VAL A 41 -12.72 -6.01 -3.62
C VAL A 41 -12.04 -6.31 -4.96
N ARG A 42 -12.71 -7.01 -5.87
CA ARG A 42 -12.15 -7.31 -7.19
C ARG A 42 -11.95 -6.03 -8.00
N GLU A 43 -12.98 -5.21 -8.06
CA GLU A 43 -12.99 -3.92 -8.75
C GLU A 43 -11.93 -2.99 -8.15
N LEU A 44 -11.78 -3.00 -6.82
CA LEU A 44 -10.70 -2.29 -6.15
C LEU A 44 -9.31 -2.75 -6.61
N LEU A 45 -9.07 -4.06 -6.73
CA LEU A 45 -7.78 -4.58 -7.20
C LEU A 45 -7.52 -4.20 -8.66
N ASP A 46 -8.54 -4.25 -9.52
CA ASP A 46 -8.43 -3.82 -10.92
C ASP A 46 -8.06 -2.34 -11.01
N GLU A 47 -8.67 -1.49 -10.18
CA GLU A 47 -8.37 -0.07 -10.09
C GLU A 47 -6.96 0.22 -9.54
N VAL A 48 -6.48 -0.57 -8.56
CA VAL A 48 -5.10 -0.47 -8.07
C VAL A 48 -4.11 -0.77 -9.19
N VAL A 49 -4.36 -1.82 -10.00
CA VAL A 49 -3.51 -2.15 -11.16
C VAL A 49 -3.54 -1.03 -12.21
N ARG A 50 -4.70 -0.40 -12.42
CA ARG A 50 -4.87 0.69 -13.39
C ARG A 50 -4.19 1.99 -12.98
N LEU A 51 -4.27 2.35 -11.70
CA LEU A 51 -3.88 3.67 -11.19
C LEU A 51 -2.48 3.72 -10.57
N VAL A 52 -2.01 2.62 -9.96
CA VAL A 52 -0.71 2.60 -9.30
C VAL A 52 0.38 2.37 -10.35
N PRO A 53 1.33 3.32 -10.51
CA PRO A 53 2.41 3.14 -11.47
C PRO A 53 3.33 1.99 -11.05
N ALA A 54 3.90 1.32 -12.05
CA ALA A 54 4.96 0.35 -11.82
C ALA A 54 6.14 1.02 -11.07
N PRO A 55 6.85 0.27 -10.20
CA PRO A 55 8.05 0.79 -9.54
C PRO A 55 9.11 1.16 -10.59
N VAL A 56 9.80 2.28 -10.37
CA VAL A 56 10.86 2.79 -11.24
C VAL A 56 12.20 2.63 -10.53
N GLY A 57 13.20 2.09 -11.22
CA GLY A 57 14.57 1.89 -10.73
C GLY A 57 15.41 1.06 -11.70
N GLU A 58 16.71 0.96 -11.42
CA GLU A 58 17.68 0.21 -12.22
C GLU A 58 18.06 -1.12 -11.53
N ALA A 59 17.66 -2.25 -12.12
CA ALA A 59 17.87 -3.57 -11.52
C ALA A 59 19.35 -3.99 -11.43
N ASP A 60 20.21 -3.45 -12.31
CA ASP A 60 21.64 -3.76 -12.37
C ASP A 60 22.52 -2.71 -11.63
N ALA A 61 21.91 -1.65 -11.08
CA ALA A 61 22.63 -0.64 -10.30
C ALA A 61 22.97 -1.14 -8.88
N PRO A 62 23.87 -0.44 -8.15
CA PRO A 62 24.16 -0.77 -6.76
C PRO A 62 22.91 -0.77 -5.88
N ALA A 63 22.84 -1.71 -4.94
CA ALA A 63 21.67 -1.88 -4.08
C ALA A 63 21.32 -0.60 -3.32
N ARG A 64 20.10 -0.11 -3.51
CA ARG A 64 19.55 1.06 -2.82
C ARG A 64 18.14 0.73 -2.34
N ALA A 65 17.94 0.81 -1.03
CA ALA A 65 16.66 0.50 -0.41
C ALA A 65 16.31 1.49 0.69
N MET A 66 15.03 1.81 0.81
CA MET A 66 14.48 2.69 1.85
C MET A 66 13.88 1.86 2.96
N ILE A 67 14.31 2.11 4.19
CA ILE A 67 13.72 1.55 5.39
C ILE A 67 12.41 2.29 5.66
N PHE A 68 11.31 1.57 5.83
CA PHE A 68 10.02 2.18 6.19
C PHE A 68 9.41 1.62 7.47
N ASP A 69 9.85 0.44 7.92
CA ASP A 69 9.39 -0.16 9.18
C ASP A 69 10.42 -1.18 9.70
N SER A 70 10.31 -1.55 10.97
CA SER A 70 11.15 -2.56 11.60
C SER A 70 10.43 -3.27 12.75
N VAL A 71 10.73 -4.56 12.93
CA VAL A 71 10.20 -5.37 14.03
C VAL A 71 11.33 -6.09 14.75
N TYR A 72 11.24 -6.20 16.07
CA TYR A 72 12.18 -6.97 16.87
C TYR A 72 11.78 -8.44 16.93
N ASP A 73 12.65 -9.33 16.44
CA ASP A 73 12.55 -10.78 16.53
C ASP A 73 13.59 -11.29 17.54
N ILE A 74 13.15 -12.12 18.49
CA ILE A 74 14.00 -12.60 19.59
C ILE A 74 15.19 -13.46 19.14
N TYR A 75 15.14 -14.05 17.94
CA TYR A 75 16.22 -14.89 17.40
C TYR A 75 16.99 -14.19 16.29
N ARG A 76 16.33 -13.34 15.50
CA ARG A 76 16.92 -12.68 14.32
C ARG A 76 17.40 -11.25 14.61
N GLY A 77 17.09 -10.71 15.78
CA GLY A 77 17.33 -9.31 16.10
C GLY A 77 16.34 -8.39 15.39
N VAL A 78 16.78 -7.19 15.01
CA VAL A 78 15.92 -6.22 14.31
C VAL A 78 15.76 -6.63 12.85
N VAL A 79 14.54 -7.00 12.47
CA VAL A 79 14.15 -7.27 11.08
C VAL A 79 13.60 -5.99 10.48
N THR A 80 14.25 -5.50 9.42
CA THR A 80 13.89 -4.23 8.77
C THR A 80 13.10 -4.49 7.50
N TYR A 81 11.95 -3.84 7.36
CA TYR A 81 11.18 -3.84 6.12
C TYR A 81 11.67 -2.71 5.22
N VAL A 82 12.03 -3.09 3.99
CA VAL A 82 12.63 -2.18 3.03
C VAL A 82 11.87 -2.17 1.71
N ARG A 83 11.78 -0.99 1.08
CA ARG A 83 11.43 -0.85 -0.33
C ARG A 83 12.73 -0.77 -1.13
N VAL A 84 12.99 -1.77 -1.96
CA VAL A 84 14.11 -1.74 -2.91
C VAL A 84 13.77 -0.76 -4.03
N VAL A 85 14.67 0.19 -4.27
CA VAL A 85 14.56 1.18 -5.35
C VAL A 85 15.42 0.73 -6.52
N ASP A 86 16.70 0.39 -6.25
CA ASP A 86 17.64 -0.07 -7.27
C ASP A 86 18.39 -1.32 -6.80
N GLY A 87 18.91 -2.07 -7.78
CA GLY A 87 19.69 -3.26 -7.54
C GLY A 87 18.87 -4.38 -6.90
N LYS A 88 19.56 -5.22 -6.13
CA LYS A 88 18.98 -6.37 -5.41
C LYS A 88 19.71 -6.59 -4.10
N LEU A 89 19.02 -7.19 -3.13
CA LEU A 89 19.59 -7.62 -1.86
C LEU A 89 19.59 -9.14 -1.80
N SER A 90 20.76 -9.75 -1.60
CA SER A 90 20.90 -11.20 -1.48
C SER A 90 21.32 -11.63 -0.08
N PRO A 91 20.97 -12.86 0.37
CA PRO A 91 21.48 -13.38 1.63
C PRO A 91 23.02 -13.35 1.69
N ARG A 92 23.57 -13.01 2.87
CA ARG A 92 25.02 -12.91 3.16
C ARG A 92 25.76 -11.76 2.47
N GLU A 93 25.04 -10.85 1.81
CA GLU A 93 25.63 -9.64 1.27
C GLU A 93 26.01 -8.65 2.39
N LYS A 94 27.15 -7.98 2.24
CA LYS A 94 27.56 -6.92 3.17
C LYS A 94 26.79 -5.65 2.83
N ILE A 95 25.86 -5.27 3.70
CA ILE A 95 25.11 -4.03 3.56
C ILE A 95 25.74 -2.90 4.38
N LYS A 96 25.55 -1.66 3.94
CA LYS A 96 25.96 -0.46 4.66
C LYS A 96 24.73 0.39 4.93
N MET A 97 24.48 0.66 6.21
CA MET A 97 23.47 1.64 6.59
C MET A 97 23.97 3.03 6.20
N MET A 98 23.17 3.75 5.42
CA MET A 98 23.45 5.14 5.10
C MET A 98 22.78 6.00 6.18
N SER A 99 23.58 6.61 7.05
CA SER A 99 23.12 7.68 7.93
C SER A 99 23.24 8.98 7.16
N THR A 100 22.22 9.84 7.26
CA THR A 100 22.42 11.28 7.09
C THR A 100 23.36 11.78 8.18
#